data_AF-A0A7V1BHI9-F1
#
_entry.id   AF-A0A7V1BHI9-F1
#
_cell.length_a   1.000
_cell.length_b   1.000
_cell.length_c   1.000
_cell.angle_alpha   90.00
_cell.angle_beta   90.00
_cell.angle_gamma   90.00
#
_symmetry.space_group_name_H-M   'P 1'
#
loop_
_entity.id
_entity.type
_entity.pdbx_description
1 polymer ?
#
loop_
_entity_poly.entity_id
_entity_poly.type
_entity_poly.pdbx_seq_one_letter_code
_entity_poly.pdbx_strand_id
1 'polypeptide(L)'
;MTATFGGNWPKHRLPNGLYDQWVAKRETAVKAGRAALPLIAYADFTDYALVICKADSWREVFRRHFGRPESVRESFQRLHPIRLDTMHARPIGQDDELLLYVEVKRLVRVILM
;
A
#
# COMPACT_ATOMS: atom_id res chain seq x y z
N MET A 1 9.73 -1.14 7.45
CA MET A 1 10.44 -0.14 6.62
C MET A 1 11.28 0.80 7.48
N THR A 2 10.70 1.81 8.16
CA THR A 2 11.49 2.79 8.95
C THR A 2 12.38 2.15 10.01
N ALA A 3 11.88 1.17 10.75
CA ALA A 3 12.67 0.45 11.76
C ALA A 3 13.88 -0.31 11.18
N THR A 4 13.81 -0.72 9.91
CA THR A 4 14.87 -1.50 9.25
C THR A 4 15.82 -0.61 8.45
N PHE A 5 15.31 0.45 7.82
CA PHE A 5 16.03 1.24 6.80
C PHE A 5 16.15 2.73 7.13
N GLY A 6 15.66 3.17 8.30
CA GLY A 6 15.66 4.58 8.70
C GLY A 6 14.59 5.43 8.02
N GLY A 7 14.44 6.69 8.45
CA GLY A 7 13.38 7.59 7.98
C GLY A 7 13.44 7.96 6.49
N ASN A 8 14.62 7.92 5.89
CA ASN A 8 14.83 8.25 4.48
C ASN A 8 14.62 7.07 3.53
N TRP A 9 14.11 5.93 4.02
CA TRP A 9 13.87 4.75 3.20
C TRP A 9 13.06 5.00 1.92
N PRO A 10 12.06 5.92 1.84
CA PRO A 10 11.31 6.10 0.60
C PRO A 10 12.20 6.50 -0.59
N LYS A 11 13.25 7.29 -0.34
CA LYS A 11 14.18 7.74 -1.39
C LYS A 11 15.07 6.62 -1.94
N HIS A 12 15.35 5.60 -1.12
CA HIS A 12 16.36 4.58 -1.43
C HIS A 12 15.79 3.18 -1.67
N ARG A 13 14.58 2.90 -1.20
CA ARG A 13 13.99 1.55 -1.23
C ARG A 13 12.78 1.42 -2.13
N LEU A 14 12.13 2.52 -2.51
CA LEU A 14 11.02 2.44 -3.46
C LEU A 14 11.50 1.97 -4.84
N PRO A 15 10.66 1.26 -5.61
CA PRO A 15 10.88 1.03 -7.03
C PRO A 15 11.10 2.35 -7.80
N ASN A 16 11.80 2.26 -8.93
CA ASN A 16 12.12 3.41 -9.77
C ASN A 16 10.85 4.18 -10.17
N GLY A 17 10.90 5.51 -10.09
CA GLY A 17 9.79 6.42 -10.40
C GLY A 17 8.73 6.56 -9.31
N LEU A 18 8.61 5.59 -8.38
CA LEU A 18 7.56 5.63 -7.36
C LEU A 18 7.78 6.74 -6.32
N TYR A 19 9.04 7.02 -5.98
CA TYR A 19 9.39 8.15 -5.10
C TYR A 19 8.92 9.48 -5.68
N ASP A 20 9.25 9.76 -6.95
CA ASP A 20 8.88 11.02 -7.62
C ASP A 20 7.37 11.16 -7.75
N GLN A 21 6.67 10.05 -8.03
CA GLN A 21 5.20 10.01 -8.06
C GLN A 21 4.59 10.38 -6.70
N TRP A 22 5.10 9.82 -5.61
CA TRP A 22 4.61 10.14 -4.26
C TRP A 22 4.91 11.60 -3.87
N VAL A 23 6.07 12.12 -4.25
CA VAL A 23 6.42 13.54 -4.06
C VAL A 23 5.46 14.44 -4.85
N ALA A 24 5.19 14.15 -6.12
CA ALA A 24 4.27 14.91 -6.94
C ALA A 24 2.83 14.90 -6.40
N LYS A 25 2.35 13.74 -5.89
CA LYS A 25 1.05 13.62 -5.21
C LYS A 25 1.00 14.51 -3.96
N ARG A 26 2.07 14.51 -3.15
CA ARG A 26 2.18 15.38 -1.97
C ARG A 26 2.15 16.85 -2.33
N GLU A 27 2.95 17.27 -3.31
CA GLU A 27 3.00 18.66 -3.76
C GLU A 27 1.65 19.14 -4.30
N THR A 28 0.95 18.29 -5.05
CA THR A 28 -0.41 18.57 -5.54
C THR A 28 -1.39 18.78 -4.38
N ALA A 29 -1.34 17.90 -3.36
CA ALA A 29 -2.19 18.04 -2.17
C ALA A 29 -1.89 19.32 -1.38
N VAL A 30 -0.62 19.67 -1.21
CA VAL A 30 -0.20 20.91 -0.53
C VAL A 30 -0.62 22.14 -1.31
N LYS A 31 -0.46 22.15 -2.64
CA LYS A 31 -0.96 23.22 -3.52
C LYS A 31 -2.47 23.39 -3.44
N ALA A 32 -3.22 22.30 -3.21
CA ALA A 32 -4.65 22.32 -2.97
C ALA A 32 -5.04 22.73 -1.52
N GLY A 33 -4.10 23.21 -0.72
CA GLY A 33 -4.34 23.70 0.65
C GLY A 33 -4.43 22.60 1.71
N ARG A 34 -4.11 21.35 1.38
CA ARG A 34 -4.11 20.24 2.36
C ARG A 34 -2.80 20.23 3.15
N ALA A 35 -2.85 19.78 4.40
CA ALA A 35 -1.65 19.60 5.20
C ALA A 35 -0.69 18.59 4.55
N ALA A 36 0.62 18.85 4.65
CA ALA A 36 1.64 17.94 4.18
C ALA A 36 1.72 16.69 5.10
N LEU A 37 1.47 15.52 4.53
CA LEU A 37 1.56 14.23 5.24
C LEU A 37 2.88 13.50 4.89
N PRO A 38 3.26 12.46 5.65
CA PRO A 38 4.36 11.57 5.26
C PRO A 38 4.15 10.96 3.88
N LEU A 39 5.23 10.71 3.12
CA LEU A 39 5.12 10.24 1.72
C LEU A 39 4.29 8.95 1.55
N ILE A 40 4.36 8.03 2.52
CA ILE A 40 3.58 6.78 2.48
C ILE A 40 2.06 7.03 2.50
N ALA A 41 1.59 8.18 3.00
CA ALA A 41 0.17 8.53 2.99
C ALA A 41 -0.37 8.84 1.58
N TYR A 42 0.50 8.96 0.58
CA TYR A 42 0.13 9.19 -0.82
C TYR A 42 0.21 7.90 -1.67
N ALA A 43 0.56 6.79 -1.04
CA ALA A 43 0.56 5.46 -1.65
C ALA A 43 -0.87 4.93 -1.80
N ASP A 44 -1.10 4.08 -2.80
CA ASP A 44 -2.29 3.24 -2.88
C ASP A 44 -1.98 1.74 -2.86
N PHE A 45 -3.00 0.89 -3.02
CA PHE A 45 -2.84 -0.56 -2.95
C PHE A 45 -1.90 -1.12 -4.03
N THR A 46 -1.82 -0.49 -5.20
CA THR A 46 -0.89 -0.92 -6.24
C THR A 46 0.55 -0.58 -5.83
N ASP A 47 0.75 0.61 -5.25
CA ASP A 47 2.02 1.03 -4.69
C ASP A 47 2.46 0.11 -3.54
N TYR A 48 1.55 -0.28 -2.64
CA TYR A 48 1.86 -1.22 -1.55
C TYR A 48 2.30 -2.57 -2.06
N ALA A 49 1.61 -3.14 -3.07
CA ALA A 49 2.01 -4.39 -3.68
C ALA A 49 3.42 -4.31 -4.29
N LEU A 50 3.74 -3.20 -4.97
CA LEU A 50 5.09 -2.98 -5.53
C LEU A 50 6.16 -2.89 -4.43
N VAL A 51 5.90 -2.16 -3.36
CA VAL A 51 6.86 -1.96 -2.27
C VAL A 51 7.07 -3.23 -1.45
N ILE A 52 5.98 -3.92 -1.09
CA ILE A 52 6.02 -5.14 -0.26
C ILE A 52 6.65 -6.29 -1.03
N CYS A 53 6.27 -6.49 -2.29
CA CYS A 53 6.72 -7.63 -3.09
C CYS A 53 8.05 -7.37 -3.83
N LYS A 54 8.68 -6.20 -3.66
CA LYS A 54 10.03 -5.93 -4.16
C LYS A 54 11.02 -6.88 -3.47
N ALA A 55 11.93 -7.51 -4.23
CA ALA A 55 12.74 -8.63 -3.73
C ALA A 55 13.57 -8.32 -2.47
N ASP A 56 14.20 -7.14 -2.39
CA ASP A 56 14.99 -6.70 -1.25
C ASP A 56 14.10 -6.40 -0.02
N SER A 57 13.04 -5.60 -0.21
CA SER A 57 12.04 -5.33 0.83
C SER A 57 11.40 -6.62 1.36
N TRP A 58 11.07 -7.55 0.46
CA TRP A 58 10.47 -8.84 0.81
C TRP A 58 11.40 -9.64 1.71
N ARG A 59 12.64 -9.85 1.27
CA ARG A 59 13.63 -10.64 2.00
C ARG A 59 13.96 -10.04 3.37
N GLU A 60 14.09 -8.72 3.43
CA GLU A 60 14.60 -8.02 4.62
C GLU A 60 13.51 -7.64 5.64
N VAL A 61 12.26 -7.47 5.21
CA VAL A 61 11.17 -6.97 6.06
C VAL A 61 9.94 -7.87 6.06
N PHE A 62 9.45 -8.27 4.89
CA PHE A 62 8.08 -8.79 4.77
C PHE A 62 7.95 -10.32 4.81
N ARG A 63 8.98 -11.06 4.42
CA ARG A 63 8.98 -12.54 4.41
C ARG A 63 8.68 -13.17 5.79
N ARG A 64 9.07 -12.50 6.88
CA ARG A 64 8.80 -12.99 8.25
C ARG A 64 7.33 -12.85 8.66
N HIS A 65 6.58 -11.99 7.98
CA HIS A 65 5.16 -11.74 8.24
C HIS A 65 4.29 -12.52 7.25
N PHE A 66 4.62 -12.44 5.96
CA PHE A 66 3.81 -13.02 4.90
C PHE A 66 4.43 -14.30 4.35
N GLY A 67 3.59 -15.29 4.01
CA GLY A 67 4.06 -16.57 3.46
C GLY A 67 4.67 -16.47 2.07
N ARG A 68 3.93 -15.90 1.11
CA ARG A 68 4.37 -15.73 -0.29
C ARG A 68 3.97 -14.36 -0.85
N PRO A 69 4.80 -13.72 -1.68
CA PRO A 69 4.51 -12.38 -2.20
C PRO A 69 3.31 -12.36 -3.16
N GLU A 70 3.01 -13.48 -3.83
CA GLU A 70 1.85 -13.62 -4.72
C GLU A 70 0.55 -13.44 -3.94
N SER A 71 0.46 -13.99 -2.73
CA SER A 71 -0.74 -13.87 -1.89
C SER A 71 -1.03 -12.41 -1.55
N VAL A 72 0.02 -11.61 -1.29
CA VAL A 72 -0.12 -10.18 -0.98
C VAL A 72 -0.54 -9.41 -2.23
N ARG A 73 0.10 -9.69 -3.37
CA ARG A 73 -0.22 -9.05 -4.65
C ARG A 73 -1.67 -9.30 -5.07
N GLU A 74 -2.10 -10.55 -4.98
CA GLU A 74 -3.46 -10.99 -5.25
C GLU A 74 -4.49 -10.29 -4.34
N SER A 75 -4.20 -10.16 -3.05
CA SER A 75 -5.07 -9.44 -2.11
C SER A 75 -5.23 -7.97 -2.47
N PHE A 76 -4.12 -7.26 -2.73
CA PHE A 76 -4.19 -5.85 -3.12
C PHE A 76 -4.86 -5.63 -4.49
N GLN A 77 -4.70 -6.57 -5.43
CA GLN A 77 -5.42 -6.54 -6.72
C GLN A 77 -6.93 -6.68 -6.52
N ARG A 78 -7.39 -7.61 -5.66
CA ARG A 78 -8.82 -7.77 -5.36
C ARG A 78 -9.42 -6.59 -4.59
N LEU A 79 -8.64 -5.93 -3.75
CA LEU A 79 -9.08 -4.74 -3.00
C LEU A 79 -9.08 -3.45 -3.84
N HIS A 80 -8.37 -3.42 -4.98
CA HIS A 80 -8.21 -2.21 -5.77
C HIS A 80 -9.54 -1.64 -6.33
N PRO A 81 -10.44 -2.45 -6.92
CA PRO A 81 -11.74 -1.95 -7.40
C PRO A 81 -12.58 -1.32 -6.28
N ILE A 82 -12.69 -1.98 -5.12
CA ILE A 82 -13.46 -1.49 -3.97
C ILE A 82 -12.97 -0.11 -3.52
N ARG A 83 -11.64 0.10 -3.49
CA ARG A 83 -11.05 1.41 -3.18
C ARG A 83 -11.40 2.46 -4.24
N LEU A 84 -11.35 2.11 -5.53
CA LEU A 84 -11.71 3.02 -6.61
C LEU A 84 -13.17 3.43 -6.52
N ASP A 85 -14.05 2.47 -6.26
CA ASP A 85 -15.49 2.72 -6.13
C ASP A 85 -15.79 3.66 -4.96
N THR A 86 -15.09 3.49 -3.83
CA THR A 86 -15.16 4.43 -2.69
C THR A 86 -14.73 5.85 -3.09
N MET A 87 -13.65 6.00 -3.88
CA MET A 87 -13.17 7.32 -4.33
C MET A 87 -14.07 7.99 -5.37
N HIS A 88 -14.82 7.20 -6.14
CA HIS A 88 -15.74 7.67 -7.17
C HIS A 88 -17.20 7.73 -6.69
N ALA A 89 -17.45 7.55 -5.39
CA ALA A 89 -18.79 7.51 -4.79
C ALA A 89 -19.73 6.52 -5.50
N ARG A 90 -19.20 5.38 -5.93
CA ARG A 90 -19.98 4.29 -6.53
C ARG A 90 -20.56 3.39 -5.44
N PRO A 91 -21.69 2.72 -5.67
CA PRO A 91 -22.28 1.80 -4.71
C PRO A 91 -21.32 0.65 -4.34
N ILE A 92 -21.27 0.31 -3.06
CA ILE A 92 -20.56 -0.86 -2.51
C ILE A 92 -21.63 -1.87 -2.10
N GLY A 93 -21.57 -3.08 -2.65
CA GLY A 93 -22.51 -4.16 -2.36
C GLY A 93 -22.07 -5.04 -1.19
N GLN A 94 -22.96 -5.96 -0.76
CA GLN A 94 -22.63 -6.94 0.28
C GLN A 94 -21.46 -7.86 -0.11
N ASP A 95 -21.36 -8.21 -1.40
CA ASP A 95 -20.25 -9.04 -1.91
C ASP A 95 -18.90 -8.30 -1.78
N ASP A 96 -18.89 -6.99 -2.03
CA ASP A 96 -17.70 -6.15 -1.86
C ASP A 96 -17.29 -6.05 -0.39
N GLU A 97 -18.26 -5.86 0.51
CA GLU A 97 -18.01 -5.83 1.95
C GLU A 97 -17.43 -7.17 2.45
N LEU A 98 -17.98 -8.29 1.99
CA LEU A 98 -17.49 -9.62 2.33
C LEU A 98 -16.06 -9.84 1.80
N LEU A 99 -15.79 -9.45 0.56
CA LEU A 99 -14.46 -9.54 -0.04
C LEU A 99 -13.46 -8.66 0.73
N LEU A 100 -13.82 -7.42 1.05
CA LEU A 100 -13.03 -6.50 1.86
C LEU A 100 -12.67 -7.13 3.20
N TYR A 101 -13.67 -7.66 3.92
CA TYR A 101 -13.45 -8.29 5.22
C TYR A 101 -12.46 -9.47 5.13
N VAL A 102 -12.65 -10.37 4.17
CA VAL A 102 -11.79 -11.55 4.01
C VAL A 102 -10.36 -11.15 3.65
N GLU A 103 -10.17 -10.23 2.70
CA GLU A 103 -8.83 -9.80 2.26
C GLU A 103 -8.10 -9.00 3.35
N VAL A 104 -8.80 -8.12 4.07
CA VAL A 104 -8.22 -7.42 5.22
C VAL A 104 -7.80 -8.42 6.30
N LYS A 105 -8.65 -9.41 6.61
CA LYS A 105 -8.31 -10.45 7.59
C LYS A 105 -7.08 -11.24 7.18
N ARG A 106 -6.92 -11.56 5.88
CA ARG A 106 -5.71 -12.22 5.35
C ARG A 106 -4.46 -11.35 5.50
N LEU A 107 -4.54 -10.07 5.18
CA LEU A 107 -3.41 -9.13 5.23
C LEU A 107 -3.02 -8.73 6.66
N VAL A 108 -3.97 -8.64 7.59
CA VAL A 108 -3.73 -8.13 8.96
C VAL A 108 -3.43 -9.24 9.96
N ARG A 109 -3.90 -10.48 9.72
CA ARG A 109 -3.62 -11.63 10.60
C ARG A 109 -2.12 -11.80 10.89
N VAL A 110 -1.27 -11.48 9.92
CA VAL A 110 0.19 -11.61 10.05
C VAL A 110 0.86 -10.54 10.93
N ILE A 111 0.09 -9.53 11.34
CA ILE A 111 0.55 -8.42 12.20
C ILE A 111 0.13 -8.68 13.66
N LEU A 112 -0.94 -9.45 13.87
CA LEU A 112 -1.55 -9.72 15.18
C LEU A 112 -1.12 -11.07 15.81
N MET A 113 -0.17 -11.77 15.17
CA MET A 113 0.48 -12.99 15.67
C MET A 113 1.96 -12.72 15.93
#